data_AF-A0A1H0KRX6-F1
#
_entry.id   AF-A0A1H0KRX6-F1
#
_cell.length_a   1.000
_cell.length_b   1.000
_cell.length_c   1.000
_cell.angle_alpha   90.00
_cell.angle_beta   90.00
_cell.angle_gamma   90.00
#
_symmetry.space_group_name_H-M   'P 1'
#
loop_
_entity.id
_entity.type
_entity.pdbx_description
1 polymer ?
#
loop_
_entity_poly.entity_id
_entity_poly.type
_entity_poly.pdbx_seq_one_letter_code
_entity_poly.pdbx_strand_id
1 'polypeptide(L)' 'MSFEGIVQIENKDTTAEVNQQLTQGWELLAITPSNDGLVYTIGRRATKKTSSEILRDSGL' A
#
# COMPACT_ATOMS: atom_id res chain seq x y z
N MET A 1 15.42 3.55 6.76
CA MET A 1 15.24 3.36 5.31
C MET A 1 13.89 3.92 4.93
N SER A 2 13.82 4.97 4.12
CA SER A 2 12.56 5.54 3.62
C SER A 2 12.34 5.06 2.20
N PHE A 3 11.21 4.42 1.92
CA PHE A 3 10.81 4.09 0.56
C PHE A 3 10.19 5.34 -0.09
N GLU A 4 10.82 5.87 -1.13
CA GLU A 4 10.36 7.08 -1.80
C GLU A 4 8.92 6.90 -2.33
N GLY A 5 8.02 7.80 -1.95
CA GLY A 5 6.61 7.78 -2.36
C GLY A 5 5.69 6.82 -1.58
N ILE A 6 6.21 6.02 -0.63
CA ILE A 6 5.39 5.22 0.29
C ILE A 6 5.06 6.06 1.52
N VAL A 7 3.76 6.20 1.82
CA VAL A 7 3.26 7.01 2.95
C VAL A 7 2.82 6.17 4.14
N GLN A 8 2.55 4.88 3.93
CA GLN A 8 2.13 3.95 4.96
C GLN A 8 2.78 2.58 4.73
N ILE A 9 3.20 1.93 5.81
CA ILE A 9 3.78 0.59 5.81
C ILE A 9 3.11 -0.22 6.91
N GLU A 10 2.72 -1.45 6.61
CA GLU A 10 2.12 -2.38 7.56
C GLU A 10 2.75 -3.77 7.44
N ASN A 11 2.77 -4.50 8.54
CA ASN A 11 3.09 -5.93 8.56
C ASN A 11 1.80 -6.73 8.72
N LYS A 12 1.70 -7.86 8.02
CA LYS A 12 0.60 -8.83 8.11
C LYS A 12 1.16 -10.23 8.28
N ASP A 13 0.42 -11.10 8.95
CA ASP A 13 0.89 -12.46 9.27
C ASP A 13 0.17 -13.52 8.41
N THR A 14 -0.86 -13.12 7.65
CA THR A 14 -1.62 -14.03 6.78
C THR A 14 -1.68 -13.55 5.33
N THR A 15 -1.66 -14.51 4.41
CA THR A 15 -1.82 -14.24 2.97
C THR A 15 -3.19 -13.66 2.63
N ALA A 16 -4.23 -14.01 3.39
CA ALA A 16 -5.58 -13.51 3.18
C ALA A 16 -5.67 -11.98 3.40
N GLU A 17 -5.09 -11.49 4.51
CA GLU A 17 -5.07 -10.05 4.81
C GLU A 17 -4.23 -9.26 3.81
N VAL A 18 -3.08 -9.81 3.40
CA VAL A 18 -2.25 -9.21 2.34
C VAL A 18 -3.05 -9.07 1.06
N ASN A 19 -3.66 -10.16 0.58
CA ASN A 19 -4.43 -10.16 -0.66
C ASN A 19 -5.58 -9.14 -0.61
N GLN A 20 -6.28 -9.01 0.52
CA GLN A 20 -7.32 -8.00 0.68
C GLN A 20 -6.76 -6.58 0.51
N GLN A 21 -5.61 -6.27 1.12
CA GLN A 21 -4.99 -4.94 1.00
C GLN A 21 -4.44 -4.66 -0.40
N LEU A 22 -3.89 -5.67 -1.07
CA LEU A 22 -3.41 -5.52 -2.46
C LEU A 22 -4.54 -5.10 -3.41
N THR A 23 -5.77 -5.57 -3.20
CA THR A 23 -6.93 -5.12 -4.00
C THR A 23 -7.34 -3.66 -3.74
N GLN A 24 -6.85 -3.06 -2.65
CA GLN A 24 -7.13 -1.67 -2.26
C GLN A 24 -6.00 -0.70 -2.66
N GLY A 25 -5.06 -1.16 -3.49
CA GLY A 25 -3.96 -0.34 -4.00
C GLY A 25 -2.73 -0.30 -3.06
N TRP A 26 -2.61 -1.26 -2.14
CA TRP A 26 -1.36 -1.51 -1.45
C TRP A 26 -0.43 -2.39 -2.31
N GLU A 27 0.86 -2.34 -2.02
CA GLU A 27 1.91 -3.09 -2.71
C GLU A 27 2.66 -3.98 -1.72
N LEU A 28 3.00 -5.20 -2.13
CA LEU A 28 3.88 -6.07 -1.33
C LEU A 28 5.33 -5.61 -1.47
N LEU A 29 5.99 -5.36 -0.34
CA LEU A 29 7.36 -4.86 -0.31
C LEU A 29 8.37 -5.94 0.07
N ALA A 30 8.03 -6.80 1.04
CA ALA A 30 8.90 -7.87 1.51
C ALA A 30 8.12 -9.03 2.13
N ILE A 31 8.75 -10.21 2.13
CA ILE A 31 8.32 -11.38 2.89
C ILE A 31 9.50 -11.81 3.76
N THR A 32 9.30 -11.81 5.08
CA THR A 32 10.36 -12.11 6.05
C THR A 32 9.97 -13.35 6.85
N PRO A 33 10.78 -14.41 6.83
CA PRO A 33 10.61 -15.53 7.75
C PRO A 33 10.83 -15.09 9.20
N SER A 34 9.97 -15.56 10.11
CA SER A 34 10.09 -15.35 11.55
C SER A 34 9.85 -16.67 12.30
N ASN A 35 10.10 -16.69 13.61
CA ASN A 35 9.88 -17.88 14.44
C ASN A 35 8.41 -18.31 14.49
N ASP A 36 7.48 -17.37 14.29
CA ASP A 36 6.03 -17.59 14.39
C ASP A 36 5.35 -17.76 13.02
N GLY A 37 6.12 -17.71 11.92
CA GLY A 37 5.62 -17.83 10.55
C GLY A 37 6.18 -16.75 9.60
N LEU A 38 5.52 -16.56 8.47
CA LEU A 38 5.90 -15.53 7.50
C LEU A 38 5.27 -14.18 7.88
N VAL A 39 6.09 -13.13 7.89
CA VAL A 39 5.63 -11.74 8.03
C VAL A 39 5.71 -11.07 6.68
N TYR A 40 4.60 -10.49 6.24
CA TYR A 40 4.47 -9.78 4.97
C TYR A 40 4.47 -8.29 5.23
N THR A 41 5.43 -7.57 4.65
CA THR A 41 5.46 -6.10 4.70
C THR A 41 4.81 -5.54 3.45
N ILE A 42 3.74 -4.78 3.63
CA ILE A 42 3.02 -4.08 2.57
C ILE A 42 3.18 -2.56 2.72
N GLY A 43 3.09 -1.82 1.62
CA GLY A 43 3.15 -0.37 1.61
C GLY A 43 2.10 0.27 0.72
N ARG A 44 1.67 1.48 1.07
CA ARG A 44 0.74 2.29 0.27
C ARG A 44 1.42 3.56 -0.19
N ARG A 45 1.29 3.86 -1.48
CA ARG A 45 1.75 5.14 -2.04
C ARG A 45 0.75 6.25 -1.76
N ALA A 46 1.24 7.48 -1.69
CA ALA A 46 0.34 8.63 -1.74
C ALA A 46 -0.46 8.55 -3.04
N THR A 47 -1.78 8.57 -2.97
CA THR A 47 -2.58 8.83 -4.17
C THR A 47 -2.25 10.25 -4.61
N LYS A 48 -1.42 10.39 -5.65
CA LYS A 48 -1.28 11.67 -6.33
C LYS A 48 -2.67 11.98 -6.85
N LYS A 49 -3.36 12.99 -6.29
CA LYS A 49 -4.60 13.50 -6.89
C LYS A 49 -4.27 13.82 -8.34
N THR A 50 -4.75 12.99 -9.26
CA THR A 50 -4.56 13.20 -10.68
C THR A 50 -5.30 14.49 -11.03
N SER A 51 -4.69 15.39 -11.80
CA SER A 51 -5.29 16.67 -12.19
C SER A 51 -6.66 16.55 -12.87
N SER A 52 -7.04 15.35 -13.29
CA SER A 52 -8.36 15.00 -13.83
C SER A 52 -9.51 15.07 -12.81
N GLU A 53 -9.24 14.98 -11.49
CA GLU A 53 -10.26 15.24 -10.46
C GLU A 53 -10.44 16.74 -10.18
N ILE A 54 -9.37 17.55 -10.37
CA ILE A 54 -9.41 19.00 -10.14
C ILE A 54 -10.29 19.70 -11.18
N LEU A 55 -10.34 19.17 -12.41
CA LEU A 55 -11.15 19.71 -13.51
C LEU A 55 -12.66 19.43 -13.36
N ARG A 56 -13.07 18.50 -12.49
CA ARG A 56 -14.51 18.21 -12.24
C ARG A 56 -15.12 19.07 -11.14
N ASP A 57 -14.32 19.51 -10.17
CA ASP A 57 -14.74 20.47 -9.14
C ASP A 57 -14.68 21.93 -9.61
N SER A 58 -13.95 22.20 -10.70
CA SER A 58 -13.87 23.52 -11.33
C SER A 58 -14.92 23.58 -12.45
N GLY A 59 -16.19 23.74 -12.10
CA GLY A 59 -17.29 23.85 -13.07
C GLY A 59 -17.10 25.01 -14.07
N LEU A 60 -16.50 24.69 -15.22
CA LEU A 60 -16.49 25.49 -16.45
C LEU A 60 -17.32 24.78 -17.51
#